data_AF-A0A4Q2E275-F1
#
_entry.id   AF-A0A4Q2E275-F1
#
_cell.length_a   1.000
_cell.length_b   1.000
_cell.length_c   1.000
_cell.angle_alpha   90.00
_cell.angle_beta   90.00
_cell.angle_gamma   90.00
#
_symmetry.space_group_name_H-M   'P 1'
#
loop_
_entity.id
_entity.type
_entity.pdbx_description
1 polymer ?
#
loop_
_entity_poly.entity_id
_entity_poly.type
_entity_poly.pdbx_seq_one_letter_code
_entity_poly.pdbx_strand_id
1 'polypeptide(L)'
;LLNDSGIKLKVTEGVVDEIIQHINLSKHCSRTLTSEWSGRIPFLYYHYLEEGHNPSDFSSFIELFHGEERKFDDMTDYLNRFFKIQVESLYDASQEVDEDVRFSIESMWRRAHETRRSNVNSDRKTEPHVTDILIRNDVENYLGVIGKRRKETSSELGYKHWWLTTDKLAWMIRRDIREKIKNPPSSPLMSLNFISVMLSFSTIRHNIKKDDRRTLPLFFNIDSTYYMPKDLIDIANEVRMNNKDKPEHIIRRKVRDACDHMKRRYGKYASSGNDIMNEILDVK
;
A
#
# COMPACT_ATOMS: atom_id res chain seq x y z
N LEU A 1 8.23 -2.67 17.48
CA LEU A 1 7.31 -1.59 17.93
C LEU A 1 5.83 -2.02 17.93
N LEU A 2 5.20 -2.30 16.77
CA LEU A 2 3.81 -2.81 16.73
C LEU A 2 3.65 -4.19 17.38
N ASN A 3 4.63 -5.07 17.20
CA ASN A 3 4.62 -6.40 17.82
C ASN A 3 4.78 -6.34 19.34
N ASP A 4 5.60 -5.40 19.81
CA ASP A 4 5.85 -5.19 21.25
C ASP A 4 4.70 -4.46 21.94
N SER A 5 3.77 -3.91 21.15
CA SER A 5 2.58 -3.22 21.65
C SER A 5 1.35 -4.12 21.82
N GLY A 6 1.51 -5.44 21.72
CA GLY A 6 0.40 -6.39 21.84
C GLY A 6 -0.63 -6.31 20.71
N ILE A 7 -0.35 -5.51 19.67
CA ILE A 7 -1.16 -5.44 18.45
C ILE A 7 -0.78 -6.63 17.57
N LYS A 8 -1.77 -7.38 17.12
CA LYS A 8 -1.58 -8.48 16.18
C LYS A 8 -1.97 -8.01 14.78
N LEU A 9 -1.01 -8.00 13.87
CA LEU A 9 -1.25 -7.70 12.48
C LEU A 9 -1.61 -8.99 11.73
N LYS A 10 -2.64 -8.91 10.90
CA LYS A 10 -3.11 -10.02 10.09
C LYS A 10 -3.45 -9.54 8.69
N VAL A 11 -3.29 -10.42 7.71
CA VAL A 11 -3.63 -10.19 6.32
C VAL A 11 -4.43 -11.39 5.79
N THR A 12 -5.29 -11.15 4.80
CA THR A 12 -5.96 -12.25 4.09
C THR A 12 -5.06 -12.84 3.01
N GLU A 13 -5.42 -14.02 2.50
CA GLU A 13 -4.70 -14.66 1.39
C GLU A 13 -4.66 -13.76 0.15
N GLY A 14 -5.75 -13.05 -0.13
CA GLY A 14 -5.82 -12.10 -1.24
C GLY A 14 -4.79 -10.97 -1.16
N VAL A 15 -4.44 -10.50 0.04
CA VAL A 15 -3.38 -9.50 0.23
C VAL A 15 -2.00 -10.09 -0.08
N VAL A 16 -1.76 -11.37 0.28
CA VAL A 16 -0.51 -12.07 -0.05
C VAL A 16 -0.36 -12.21 -1.57
N ASP A 17 -1.44 -12.59 -2.26
CA ASP A 17 -1.47 -12.67 -3.72
C ASP A 17 -1.17 -11.31 -4.37
N GLU A 18 -1.75 -10.23 -3.86
CA GLU A 18 -1.50 -8.87 -4.36
C GLU A 18 -0.03 -8.44 -4.17
N ILE A 19 0.58 -8.80 -3.04
CA ILE A 19 2.01 -8.56 -2.81
C ILE A 19 2.86 -9.32 -3.85
N ILE A 20 2.56 -10.60 -4.08
CA ILE A 20 3.28 -11.43 -5.05
C ILE A 20 3.10 -10.88 -6.47
N GLN A 21 1.88 -10.49 -6.84
CA GLN A 21 1.61 -9.84 -8.12
C GLN A 21 2.38 -8.53 -8.27
N HIS A 22 2.46 -7.71 -7.22
CA HIS A 22 3.23 -6.47 -7.22
C HIS A 22 4.73 -6.73 -7.38
N ILE A 23 5.27 -7.75 -6.72
CA ILE A 23 6.66 -8.19 -6.88
C ILE A 23 6.91 -8.65 -8.31
N ASN A 24 6.05 -9.48 -8.88
CA ASN A 24 6.18 -9.95 -10.26
C ASN A 24 6.11 -8.79 -11.26
N LEU A 25 5.21 -7.82 -11.05
CA LEU A 25 5.12 -6.60 -11.86
C LEU A 25 6.41 -5.78 -11.77
N SER A 26 6.97 -5.64 -10.57
CA SER A 26 8.23 -4.96 -10.32
C SER A 26 9.39 -5.66 -11.02
N LYS A 27 9.44 -6.99 -10.95
CA LYS A 27 10.45 -7.83 -11.62
C LYS A 27 10.34 -7.73 -13.13
N HIS A 28 9.12 -7.75 -13.67
CA HIS A 28 8.88 -7.53 -15.09
C HIS A 28 9.36 -6.15 -15.53
N CYS A 29 8.97 -5.08 -14.81
CA CYS A 29 9.42 -3.72 -15.07
C CYS A 29 10.95 -3.59 -15.05
N SER A 30 11.65 -4.26 -14.13
CA SER A 30 13.12 -4.22 -14.05
C SER A 30 13.83 -4.86 -15.24
N ARG A 31 13.15 -5.77 -15.97
CA ARG A 31 13.70 -6.50 -17.12
C ARG A 31 13.34 -5.87 -18.46
N THR A 32 12.30 -5.05 -18.47
CA THR A 32 11.86 -4.31 -19.66
C THR A 32 12.72 -3.07 -19.84
N LEU A 33 13.08 -2.76 -21.09
CA LEU A 33 13.77 -1.50 -21.41
C LEU A 33 12.89 -0.31 -21.01
N THR A 34 13.50 0.77 -20.49
CA THR A 34 12.76 1.97 -20.05
C THR A 34 11.84 2.53 -21.15
N SER A 35 12.28 2.44 -22.41
CA SER A 35 11.54 2.87 -23.60
C SER A 35 10.29 2.03 -23.89
N GLU A 36 10.30 0.75 -23.51
CA GLU A 36 9.23 -0.22 -23.77
C GLU A 36 8.22 -0.31 -22.62
N TRP A 37 8.63 0.09 -21.40
CA TRP A 37 7.72 0.09 -20.26
C TRP A 37 6.66 1.17 -20.42
N SER A 38 5.39 0.77 -20.55
CA SER A 38 4.26 1.68 -20.49
C SER A 38 3.69 1.74 -19.07
N GLY A 39 3.46 2.95 -18.55
CA GLY A 39 2.89 3.19 -17.23
C GLY A 39 3.90 3.57 -16.15
N ARG A 40 3.41 3.60 -14.90
CA ARG A 40 4.18 3.97 -13.70
C ARG A 40 5.18 2.86 -13.35
N ILE A 41 6.36 3.24 -12.86
CA ILE A 41 7.31 2.30 -12.26
C ILE A 41 6.68 1.74 -10.96
N PRO A 42 6.60 0.41 -10.79
CA PRO A 42 6.08 -0.21 -9.57
C PRO A 42 6.86 0.22 -8.31
N PHE A 43 6.15 0.36 -7.20
CA PHE A 43 6.66 0.91 -5.94
C PHE A 43 7.92 0.21 -5.43
N LEU A 44 7.93 -1.13 -5.44
CA LEU A 44 9.06 -1.90 -4.92
C LEU A 44 10.34 -1.68 -5.74
N TYR A 45 10.24 -1.75 -7.07
CA TYR A 45 11.38 -1.51 -7.95
C TYR A 45 11.86 -0.05 -7.86
N TYR A 46 10.92 0.88 -7.76
CA TYR A 46 11.21 2.29 -7.60
C TYR A 46 12.08 2.58 -6.36
N HIS A 47 11.67 2.10 -5.17
CA HIS A 47 12.44 2.36 -3.95
C HIS A 47 13.79 1.66 -3.95
N TYR A 48 13.88 0.49 -4.59
CA TYR A 48 15.17 -0.18 -4.79
C TYR A 48 16.14 0.70 -5.60
N LEU A 49 15.68 1.36 -6.67
CA LEU A 49 16.52 2.29 -7.44
C LEU A 49 16.89 3.54 -6.64
N GLU A 50 15.93 4.10 -5.89
CA GLU A 50 16.12 5.28 -5.06
C GLU A 50 17.21 5.08 -4.00
N GLU A 51 17.29 3.90 -3.40
CA GLU A 51 18.32 3.59 -2.42
C GLU A 51 19.74 3.52 -3.03
N GLY A 52 19.82 3.54 -4.36
CA GLY A 52 21.03 3.54 -5.16
C GLY A 52 21.46 2.16 -5.65
N HIS A 53 20.62 1.13 -5.47
CA HIS A 53 20.95 -0.22 -5.88
C HIS A 53 21.03 -0.35 -7.39
N ASN A 54 21.76 -1.37 -7.84
CA ASN A 54 21.94 -1.65 -9.25
C ASN A 54 20.67 -2.28 -9.86
N PRO A 55 20.07 -1.69 -10.91
CA PRO A 55 18.89 -2.25 -11.59
C PRO A 55 19.01 -3.73 -11.94
N SER A 56 20.17 -4.16 -12.42
CA SER A 56 20.41 -5.55 -12.86
C SER A 56 20.33 -6.57 -11.72
N ASP A 57 20.60 -6.13 -10.49
CA ASP A 57 20.61 -7.00 -9.31
C ASP A 57 19.21 -7.14 -8.68
N PHE A 58 18.19 -6.46 -9.22
CA PHE A 58 16.84 -6.49 -8.66
C PHE A 58 16.25 -7.90 -8.63
N SER A 59 16.51 -8.73 -9.65
CA SER A 59 16.02 -10.11 -9.66
C SER A 59 16.56 -10.92 -8.49
N SER A 60 17.85 -10.77 -8.17
CA SER A 60 18.49 -11.44 -7.03
C SER A 60 18.01 -10.87 -5.69
N PHE A 61 17.70 -9.58 -5.63
CA PHE A 61 17.09 -8.96 -4.45
C PHE A 61 15.71 -9.55 -4.13
N ILE A 62 14.91 -9.88 -5.14
CA ILE A 62 13.58 -10.49 -4.94
C ILE A 62 13.66 -11.89 -4.31
N GLU A 63 14.72 -12.65 -4.56
CA GLU A 63 14.91 -14.00 -3.99
C GLU A 63 15.02 -13.98 -2.46
N LEU A 64 15.26 -12.82 -1.85
CA LEU A 64 15.22 -12.64 -0.39
C LEU A 64 13.80 -12.79 0.19
N PHE A 65 12.77 -12.59 -0.63
CA PHE A 65 11.37 -12.61 -0.20
C PHE A 65 10.68 -13.94 -0.54
N HIS A 66 10.90 -14.47 -1.75
CA HIS A 66 10.34 -15.75 -2.18
C HIS A 66 11.13 -16.40 -3.32
N GLY A 67 11.05 -17.74 -3.42
CA GLY A 67 11.56 -18.54 -4.54
C GLY A 67 10.58 -18.56 -5.73
N GLU A 68 10.83 -19.40 -6.74
CA GLU A 68 9.95 -19.47 -7.92
C GLU A 68 8.77 -20.44 -7.76
N GLU A 69 8.93 -21.49 -6.97
CA GLU A 69 7.96 -22.61 -6.92
C GLU A 69 6.82 -22.39 -5.91
N ARG A 70 7.14 -21.88 -4.70
CA ARG A 70 6.19 -21.77 -3.59
C ARG A 70 6.04 -20.34 -3.08
N LYS A 71 5.81 -19.41 -4.02
CA LYS A 71 5.76 -17.95 -3.76
C LYS A 71 4.83 -17.57 -2.61
N PHE A 72 3.66 -18.19 -2.55
CA PHE A 72 2.67 -17.94 -1.50
C PHE A 72 3.15 -18.36 -0.11
N ASP A 73 3.69 -19.57 0.00
CA ASP A 73 4.20 -20.09 1.27
C ASP A 73 5.42 -19.30 1.75
N ASP A 74 6.36 -19.04 0.83
CA ASP A 74 7.55 -18.24 1.12
C ASP A 74 7.19 -16.83 1.61
N MET A 75 6.21 -16.19 0.96
CA MET A 75 5.74 -14.86 1.36
C MET A 75 5.06 -14.89 2.72
N THR A 76 4.24 -15.91 2.98
CA THR A 76 3.58 -16.12 4.27
C THR A 76 4.61 -16.31 5.39
N ASP A 77 5.63 -17.14 5.15
CA ASP A 77 6.72 -17.38 6.08
C ASP A 77 7.55 -16.12 6.30
N TYR A 78 7.83 -15.35 5.24
CA TYR A 78 8.55 -14.08 5.32
C TYR A 78 7.80 -13.06 6.18
N LEU A 79 6.50 -12.85 5.91
CA LEU A 79 5.63 -11.94 6.65
C LEU A 79 5.57 -12.30 8.14
N ASN A 80 5.42 -13.59 8.46
CA ASN A 80 5.39 -14.06 9.83
C ASN A 80 6.76 -13.97 10.52
N ARG A 81 7.84 -14.39 9.85
CA ARG A 81 9.17 -14.44 10.45
C ARG A 81 9.68 -13.04 10.80
N PHE A 82 9.61 -12.10 9.86
CA PHE A 82 10.20 -10.77 9.99
C PHE A 82 9.24 -9.75 10.60
N PHE A 83 7.94 -9.83 10.30
CA PHE A 83 6.98 -8.83 10.77
C PHE A 83 5.95 -9.36 11.76
N LYS A 84 5.92 -10.67 12.04
CA LYS A 84 4.89 -11.34 12.87
C LYS A 84 3.47 -11.10 12.35
N ILE A 85 3.35 -10.88 11.04
CA ILE A 85 2.07 -10.77 10.36
C ILE A 85 1.56 -12.18 10.07
N GLN A 86 0.34 -12.48 10.51
CA GLN A 86 -0.29 -13.78 10.29
C GLN A 86 -1.24 -13.73 9.10
N VAL A 87 -1.28 -14.79 8.30
CA VAL A 87 -2.32 -14.96 7.28
C VAL A 87 -3.55 -15.57 7.94
N GLU A 88 -4.70 -14.92 7.81
CA GLU A 88 -5.99 -15.41 8.30
C GLU A 88 -7.08 -15.04 7.29
N SER A 89 -7.83 -16.04 6.80
CA SER A 89 -9.03 -15.78 6.01
C SER A 89 -10.12 -15.16 6.89
N LEU A 90 -10.82 -14.18 6.33
CA LEU A 90 -11.98 -13.58 6.97
C LEU A 90 -13.30 -14.02 6.31
N TYR A 91 -13.24 -14.99 5.39
CA TYR A 91 -14.39 -15.49 4.65
C TYR A 91 -15.54 -15.91 5.57
N ASP A 92 -15.30 -16.81 6.54
CA ASP A 92 -16.36 -17.28 7.44
C ASP A 92 -16.98 -16.13 8.24
N ALA A 93 -16.16 -15.21 8.72
CA ALA A 93 -16.63 -14.02 9.42
C ALA A 93 -17.48 -13.12 8.52
N SER A 94 -17.11 -12.95 7.25
CA SER A 94 -17.89 -12.18 6.28
C SER A 94 -19.29 -12.77 6.04
N GLN A 95 -19.43 -14.09 6.14
CA GLN A 95 -20.71 -14.78 5.99
C GLN A 95 -21.64 -14.60 7.20
N GLU A 96 -21.09 -14.20 8.35
CA GLU A 96 -21.87 -13.86 9.54
C GLU A 96 -22.56 -12.50 9.41
N VAL A 97 -22.24 -11.66 8.42
CA VAL A 97 -22.90 -10.35 8.21
C VAL A 97 -24.26 -10.55 7.54
N ASP A 98 -25.26 -9.74 7.92
CA ASP A 98 -26.60 -9.81 7.34
C ASP A 98 -26.56 -9.68 5.81
N GLU A 99 -27.38 -10.49 5.12
CA GLU A 99 -27.34 -10.65 3.66
C GLU A 99 -27.60 -9.32 2.91
N ASP A 100 -28.57 -8.53 3.36
CA ASP A 100 -28.87 -7.21 2.79
C ASP A 100 -27.67 -6.26 2.84
N VAL A 101 -26.93 -6.29 3.96
CA VAL A 101 -25.74 -5.46 4.17
C VAL A 101 -24.61 -5.95 3.27
N ARG A 102 -24.39 -7.26 3.19
CA ARG A 102 -23.39 -7.88 2.31
C ARG A 102 -23.62 -7.52 0.85
N PHE A 103 -24.84 -7.76 0.35
CA PHE A 103 -25.22 -7.46 -1.03
C PHE A 103 -25.04 -5.97 -1.37
N SER A 104 -25.41 -5.09 -0.44
CA SER A 104 -25.25 -3.64 -0.60
C SER A 104 -23.78 -3.24 -0.73
N ILE A 105 -22.91 -3.79 0.12
CA ILE A 105 -21.47 -3.48 0.12
C ILE A 105 -20.79 -4.02 -1.13
N GLU A 106 -21.07 -5.25 -1.53
CA GLU A 106 -20.57 -5.84 -2.77
C GLU A 106 -20.97 -5.01 -3.99
N SER A 107 -22.24 -4.60 -4.06
CA SER A 107 -22.76 -3.77 -5.15
C SER A 107 -22.08 -2.39 -5.20
N MET A 108 -21.77 -1.80 -4.04
CA MET A 108 -21.05 -0.53 -3.98
C MET A 108 -19.61 -0.66 -4.50
N TRP A 109 -18.89 -1.70 -4.08
CA TRP A 109 -17.54 -1.99 -4.55
C TRP A 109 -17.50 -2.22 -6.07
N ARG A 110 -18.42 -3.04 -6.60
CA ARG A 110 -18.54 -3.29 -8.05
C ARG A 110 -18.75 -1.99 -8.83
N ARG A 111 -19.76 -1.19 -8.44
CA ARG A 111 -20.07 0.08 -9.11
C ARG A 111 -18.88 1.04 -9.07
N ALA A 112 -18.19 1.14 -7.95
CA ALA A 112 -17.05 2.04 -7.84
C ALA A 112 -15.87 1.62 -8.73
N HIS A 113 -15.58 0.31 -8.84
CA HIS A 113 -14.58 -0.21 -9.76
C HIS A 113 -14.98 -0.03 -11.23
N GLU A 114 -16.27 -0.11 -11.56
CA GLU A 114 -16.78 0.19 -12.90
C GLU A 114 -16.61 1.67 -13.25
N THR A 115 -17.04 2.59 -12.37
CA THR A 115 -16.91 4.04 -12.59
C THR A 115 -15.45 4.50 -12.67
N ARG A 116 -14.55 3.92 -11.85
CA ARG A 116 -13.12 4.23 -11.95
C ARG A 116 -12.56 3.83 -13.31
N ARG A 117 -13.04 2.73 -13.90
CA ARG A 117 -12.55 2.22 -15.19
C ARG A 117 -13.19 2.93 -16.39
N SER A 118 -14.43 3.39 -16.30
CA SER A 118 -15.04 4.20 -17.37
C SER A 118 -14.34 5.54 -17.55
N ASN A 119 -13.79 6.10 -16.48
CA ASN A 119 -13.15 7.42 -16.50
C ASN A 119 -11.66 7.37 -16.88
N VAL A 120 -11.05 6.20 -16.92
CA VAL A 120 -9.65 6.05 -17.31
C VAL A 120 -9.61 5.61 -18.77
N ASN A 121 -9.38 6.57 -19.68
CA ASN A 121 -8.96 6.32 -21.06
C ASN A 121 -7.55 5.69 -21.09
N SER A 122 -7.40 4.45 -20.61
CA SER A 122 -6.11 3.75 -20.66
C SER A 122 -6.20 2.48 -21.49
N ASP A 123 -5.28 2.35 -22.43
CA ASP A 123 -4.92 1.18 -23.26
C ASP A 123 -4.59 -0.11 -22.47
N ARG A 124 -4.87 -0.18 -21.17
CA ARG A 124 -4.80 -1.38 -20.35
C ARG A 124 -6.18 -1.68 -19.78
N LYS A 125 -7.06 -2.25 -20.61
CA LYS A 125 -8.23 -2.98 -20.12
C LYS A 125 -7.72 -4.13 -19.27
N THR A 126 -7.64 -3.94 -17.95
CA THR A 126 -7.41 -5.03 -17.02
C THR A 126 -8.54 -6.03 -17.20
N GLU A 127 -8.21 -7.31 -17.35
CA GLU A 127 -9.20 -8.36 -17.62
C GLU A 127 -10.32 -8.34 -16.56
N PRO A 128 -11.59 -8.55 -16.96
CA PRO A 128 -12.72 -8.54 -16.03
C PRO A 128 -12.50 -9.43 -14.81
N HIS A 129 -11.93 -10.62 -15.03
CA HIS A 129 -11.66 -11.61 -13.99
C HIS A 129 -10.70 -11.11 -12.89
N VAL A 130 -9.62 -10.40 -13.26
CA VAL A 130 -8.68 -9.82 -12.28
C VAL A 130 -9.38 -8.80 -11.40
N THR A 131 -10.32 -8.04 -11.97
CA THR A 131 -11.04 -7.04 -11.18
C THR A 131 -12.04 -7.66 -10.21
N ASP A 132 -12.70 -8.75 -10.61
CA ASP A 132 -13.57 -9.49 -9.71
C ASP A 132 -12.79 -10.07 -8.51
N ILE A 133 -11.56 -10.54 -8.73
CA ILE A 133 -10.68 -11.00 -7.64
C ILE A 133 -10.36 -9.86 -6.67
N LEU A 134 -9.94 -8.69 -7.17
CA LEU A 134 -9.62 -7.53 -6.32
C LEU A 134 -10.84 -7.09 -5.50
N ILE A 135 -12.00 -6.98 -6.15
CA ILE A 135 -13.26 -6.63 -5.47
C ILE A 135 -13.57 -7.65 -4.37
N ARG A 136 -13.40 -8.95 -4.65
CA ARG A 136 -13.66 -10.00 -3.67
C ARG A 136 -12.73 -9.87 -2.46
N ASN A 137 -11.45 -9.61 -2.68
CA ASN A 137 -10.47 -9.41 -1.61
C ASN A 137 -10.81 -8.20 -0.74
N ASP A 138 -11.15 -7.06 -1.36
CA ASP A 138 -11.54 -5.84 -0.66
C ASP A 138 -12.85 -6.02 0.14
N VAL A 139 -13.82 -6.71 -0.44
CA VAL A 139 -15.09 -7.06 0.20
C VAL A 139 -14.86 -8.00 1.38
N GLU A 140 -14.04 -9.05 1.23
CA GLU A 140 -13.71 -9.99 2.30
C GLU A 140 -13.10 -9.25 3.50
N ASN A 141 -12.14 -8.36 3.26
CA ASN A 141 -11.51 -7.56 4.32
C ASN A 141 -12.53 -6.65 5.03
N TYR A 142 -13.37 -5.95 4.27
CA TYR A 142 -14.34 -5.01 4.84
C TYR A 142 -15.42 -5.73 5.65
N LEU A 143 -16.08 -6.73 5.05
CA LEU A 143 -17.16 -7.50 5.69
C LEU A 143 -16.64 -8.42 6.79
N GLY A 144 -15.47 -9.01 6.59
CA GLY A 144 -14.82 -9.89 7.55
C GLY A 144 -14.62 -9.23 8.92
N VAL A 145 -14.15 -7.99 8.93
CA VAL A 145 -14.00 -7.22 10.19
C VAL A 145 -15.36 -6.87 10.80
N ILE A 146 -16.37 -6.54 10.00
CA ILE A 146 -17.74 -6.34 10.50
C ILE A 146 -18.26 -7.62 11.15
N GLY A 147 -18.04 -8.77 10.51
CA GLY A 147 -18.41 -10.09 11.00
C GLY A 147 -17.78 -10.42 12.34
N LYS A 148 -16.44 -10.29 12.46
CA LYS A 148 -15.70 -10.51 13.72
C LYS A 148 -16.28 -9.68 14.87
N ARG A 149 -16.68 -8.43 14.58
CA ARG A 149 -17.24 -7.51 15.57
C ARG A 149 -18.66 -7.84 16.02
N ARG A 150 -19.44 -8.64 15.29
CA ARG A 150 -20.80 -9.01 15.73
C ARG A 150 -20.81 -9.70 17.09
N LYS A 151 -19.77 -10.49 17.37
CA LYS A 151 -19.60 -11.22 18.63
C LYS A 151 -18.79 -10.42 19.66
N GLU A 152 -18.36 -9.22 19.33
CA GLU A 152 -17.58 -8.36 20.23
C GLU A 152 -18.46 -7.36 20.96
N THR A 153 -18.17 -7.16 22.24
CA THR A 153 -18.63 -5.99 22.96
C THR A 153 -17.63 -4.85 22.73
N SER A 154 -18.11 -3.73 22.20
CA SER A 154 -17.31 -2.51 22.11
C SER A 154 -16.92 -2.01 23.50
N SER A 155 -15.64 -1.76 23.72
CA SER A 155 -15.16 -1.03 24.90
C SER A 155 -15.31 0.48 24.70
N GLU A 156 -15.01 1.28 25.73
CA GLU A 156 -14.88 2.75 25.59
C GLU A 156 -13.82 3.16 24.55
N LEU A 157 -12.84 2.30 24.30
CA LEU A 157 -11.80 2.48 23.28
C LEU A 157 -12.20 1.91 21.91
N GLY A 158 -13.41 1.38 21.77
CA GLY A 158 -13.93 0.78 20.56
C GLY A 158 -13.76 -0.74 20.49
N TYR A 159 -13.63 -1.25 19.26
CA TYR A 159 -13.55 -2.69 18.95
C TYR A 159 -12.12 -3.23 19.02
N LYS A 160 -11.97 -4.56 19.06
CA LYS A 160 -10.65 -5.22 19.05
C LYS A 160 -10.14 -5.43 17.62
N HIS A 161 -11.02 -5.74 16.67
CA HIS A 161 -10.64 -5.99 15.28
C HIS A 161 -10.87 -4.76 14.41
N TRP A 162 -9.92 -4.43 13.54
CA TRP A 162 -9.98 -3.26 12.65
C TRP A 162 -9.34 -3.58 11.29
N TRP A 163 -9.88 -3.02 10.23
CA TRP A 163 -9.25 -3.04 8.91
C TRP A 163 -8.36 -1.81 8.75
N LEU A 164 -7.04 -2.01 8.81
CA LEU A 164 -6.07 -0.96 8.58
C LEU A 164 -5.89 -0.73 7.08
N THR A 165 -6.34 0.43 6.58
CA THR A 165 -6.26 0.73 5.15
C THR A 165 -6.07 2.22 4.87
N THR A 166 -5.39 2.50 3.75
CA THR A 166 -5.23 3.83 3.16
C THR A 166 -6.09 4.02 1.92
N ASP A 167 -6.86 2.99 1.55
CA ASP A 167 -7.66 3.01 0.33
C ASP A 167 -8.80 4.02 0.41
N LYS A 168 -8.79 4.98 -0.50
CA LYS A 168 -9.82 6.02 -0.62
C LYS A 168 -11.19 5.41 -0.90
N LEU A 169 -11.26 4.32 -1.64
CA LEU A 169 -12.53 3.72 -2.01
C LEU A 169 -13.25 3.12 -0.79
N ALA A 170 -12.53 2.40 0.06
CA ALA A 170 -13.05 1.95 1.36
C ALA A 170 -13.66 3.11 2.18
N TRP A 171 -12.98 4.26 2.26
CA TRP A 171 -13.48 5.44 2.98
C TRP A 171 -14.71 6.07 2.32
N MET A 172 -14.81 6.06 0.98
CA MET A 172 -16.01 6.49 0.26
C MET A 172 -17.20 5.56 0.54
N ILE A 173 -16.98 4.26 0.49
CA ILE A 173 -18.01 3.25 0.74
C ILE A 173 -18.56 3.38 2.17
N ARG A 174 -17.70 3.64 3.16
CA ARG A 174 -18.15 3.97 4.53
C ARG A 174 -19.18 5.10 4.56
N ARG A 175 -18.97 6.17 3.78
CA ARG A 175 -19.90 7.30 3.71
C ARG A 175 -21.21 6.88 3.06
N ASP A 176 -21.13 6.19 1.91
CA ASP A 176 -22.29 5.77 1.13
C ASP A 176 -23.18 4.77 1.90
N ILE A 177 -22.57 3.87 2.69
CA ILE A 177 -23.29 2.94 3.58
C ILE A 177 -24.11 3.70 4.62
N ARG A 178 -23.54 4.74 5.23
CA ARG A 178 -24.19 5.54 6.27
C ARG A 178 -25.43 6.27 5.74
N GLU A 179 -25.41 6.63 4.46
CA GLU A 179 -26.52 7.32 3.79
C GLU A 179 -27.61 6.36 3.31
N LYS A 180 -27.26 5.15 2.88
CA LYS A 180 -28.20 4.21 2.25
C LYS A 180 -28.82 3.17 3.18
N ILE A 181 -28.15 2.84 4.29
CA ILE A 181 -28.62 1.82 5.23
C ILE A 181 -29.19 2.51 6.47
N LYS A 182 -30.44 2.18 6.84
CA LYS A 182 -31.14 2.79 7.99
C LYS A 182 -30.38 2.60 9.32
N ASN A 183 -29.81 1.41 9.52
CA ASN A 183 -28.99 1.05 10.68
C ASN A 183 -27.64 0.49 10.19
N PRO A 184 -26.69 1.34 9.78
CA PRO A 184 -25.44 0.88 9.20
C PRO A 184 -24.55 0.23 10.28
N PRO A 185 -23.78 -0.82 9.95
CA PRO A 185 -22.79 -1.36 10.87
C PRO A 185 -21.71 -0.31 11.19
N SER A 186 -21.07 -0.46 12.35
CA SER A 186 -19.92 0.36 12.70
C SER A 186 -18.81 0.23 11.64
N SER A 187 -18.16 1.33 11.29
CA SER A 187 -17.14 1.31 10.24
C SER A 187 -15.95 0.41 10.65
N PRO A 188 -15.54 -0.55 9.80
CA PRO A 188 -14.41 -1.43 10.09
C PRO A 188 -13.06 -0.73 9.96
N LEU A 189 -13.03 0.47 9.36
CA LEU A 189 -11.82 1.13 8.90
C LEU A 189 -11.01 1.75 10.03
N MET A 190 -9.70 1.64 9.93
CA MET A 190 -8.72 2.30 10.76
C MET A 190 -7.63 2.90 9.89
N SER A 191 -7.23 4.14 10.18
CA SER A 191 -6.12 4.80 9.50
C SER A 191 -4.80 4.57 10.24
N LEU A 192 -3.69 4.60 9.50
CA LEU A 192 -2.35 4.55 10.09
C LEU A 192 -2.09 5.68 11.08
N ASN A 193 -2.60 6.88 10.80
CA ASN A 193 -2.50 8.02 11.72
C ASN A 193 -3.20 7.73 13.03
N PHE A 194 -4.39 7.12 12.99
CA PHE A 194 -5.11 6.75 14.20
C PHE A 194 -4.33 5.73 15.04
N ILE A 195 -3.74 4.70 14.41
CA ILE A 195 -2.88 3.74 15.12
C ILE A 195 -1.68 4.44 15.74
N SER A 196 -0.99 5.31 15.01
CA SER A 196 0.16 6.04 15.53
C SER A 196 -0.20 6.87 16.76
N VAL A 197 -1.34 7.54 16.72
CA VAL A 197 -1.89 8.27 17.88
C VAL A 197 -2.24 7.32 19.02
N MET A 198 -2.90 6.20 18.78
CA MET A 198 -3.22 5.21 19.82
C MET A 198 -1.97 4.65 20.50
N LEU A 199 -0.92 4.35 19.73
CA LEU A 199 0.36 3.90 20.27
C LEU A 199 1.00 4.95 21.16
N SER A 200 0.84 6.24 20.83
CA SER A 200 1.37 7.35 21.62
C SER A 200 0.70 7.49 23.01
N PHE A 201 -0.58 7.13 23.11
CA PHE A 201 -1.36 7.21 24.35
C PHE A 201 -1.35 5.93 25.18
N SER A 202 -1.08 4.77 24.57
CA SER A 202 -1.11 3.50 25.29
C SER A 202 -0.03 3.42 26.39
N THR A 203 -0.35 2.73 27.48
CA THR A 203 0.51 2.43 28.65
C THR A 203 1.72 1.54 28.34
N ILE A 204 1.97 1.25 27.06
CA ILE A 204 3.06 0.44 26.51
C ILE A 204 4.42 1.16 26.64
N ARG A 205 4.42 2.40 27.12
CA ARG A 205 5.60 3.16 27.55
C ARG A 205 6.49 2.43 28.56
N HIS A 206 5.98 1.41 29.26
CA HIS A 206 6.76 0.59 30.20
C HIS A 206 7.62 -0.49 29.53
N ASN A 207 7.24 -1.01 28.36
CA ASN A 207 7.98 -2.07 27.65
C ASN A 207 8.88 -1.56 26.52
N ILE A 208 8.71 -0.31 26.10
CA ILE A 208 9.54 0.33 25.07
C ILE A 208 10.76 0.98 25.76
N LYS A 209 11.97 0.48 25.47
CA LYS A 209 13.22 1.01 26.01
C LYS A 209 13.35 2.50 25.67
N LYS A 210 14.01 3.25 26.56
CA LYS A 210 14.14 4.72 26.47
C LYS A 210 14.79 5.19 25.15
N ASP A 211 15.61 4.34 24.51
CA ASP A 211 16.22 4.60 23.19
C ASP A 211 15.25 4.42 22.02
N ASP A 212 14.32 3.45 22.08
CA ASP A 212 13.29 3.22 21.04
C ASP A 212 12.21 4.32 21.01
N ARG A 213 12.18 5.18 22.03
CA ARG A 213 11.27 6.35 22.09
C ARG A 213 11.66 7.44 21.09
N ARG A 214 12.92 7.51 20.68
CA ARG A 214 13.41 8.48 19.67
C ARG A 214 13.13 8.03 18.23
N THR A 215 12.77 6.76 18.03
CA THR A 215 12.50 6.16 16.71
C THR A 215 11.02 6.07 16.38
N LEU A 216 10.12 6.60 17.21
CA LEU A 216 8.71 6.77 16.83
C LEU A 216 8.66 7.71 15.61
N PRO A 217 8.31 7.21 14.41
CA PRO A 217 8.15 8.09 13.26
C PRO A 217 6.84 8.84 13.50
N LEU A 218 6.94 10.01 14.11
CA LEU A 218 5.95 11.06 13.92
C LEU A 218 5.98 11.34 12.42
N PHE A 219 4.85 11.09 11.75
CA PHE A 219 4.64 11.15 10.30
C PHE A 219 5.06 9.89 9.52
N PHE A 220 4.10 8.99 9.33
CA PHE A 220 4.06 8.14 8.13
C PHE A 220 3.58 9.02 6.96
N ASN A 221 4.49 9.76 6.33
CA ASN A 221 4.22 10.26 4.99
C ASN A 221 4.27 9.05 4.06
N ILE A 222 3.12 8.40 3.86
CA ILE A 222 2.97 7.52 2.72
C ILE A 222 2.99 8.46 1.52
N ASP A 223 4.16 8.57 0.91
CA ASP A 223 4.44 9.27 -0.34
C ASP A 223 3.69 8.59 -1.51
N SER A 224 2.37 8.52 -1.39
CA SER A 224 1.47 7.92 -2.38
C SER A 224 1.33 8.79 -3.63
N THR A 225 1.82 10.04 -3.59
CA THR A 225 1.42 11.09 -4.54
C THR A 225 2.50 11.53 -5.53
N TYR A 226 3.72 11.02 -5.47
CA TYR A 226 4.71 11.45 -6.46
C TYR A 226 4.58 10.63 -7.75
N TYR A 227 4.03 11.29 -8.78
CA TYR A 227 4.25 10.93 -10.17
C TYR A 227 5.77 10.92 -10.42
N MET A 228 6.34 9.72 -10.53
CA MET A 228 7.78 9.56 -10.67
C MET A 228 8.14 9.34 -12.14
N PRO A 229 9.03 10.17 -12.72
CA PRO A 229 9.40 10.08 -14.12
C PRO A 229 10.15 8.79 -14.45
N LYS A 230 9.95 8.26 -15.65
CA LYS A 230 10.73 7.15 -16.21
C LYS A 230 12.23 7.44 -16.24
N ASP A 231 12.56 8.73 -16.41
CA ASP A 231 13.91 9.28 -16.47
C ASP A 231 14.76 8.93 -15.23
N LEU A 232 14.14 8.51 -14.10
CA LEU A 232 14.88 8.08 -12.91
C LEU A 232 15.77 6.86 -13.18
N ILE A 233 15.31 5.91 -14.00
CA ILE A 233 16.08 4.72 -14.36
C ILE A 233 17.32 5.12 -15.16
N ASP A 234 17.13 6.03 -16.13
CA ASP A 234 18.18 6.48 -17.02
C ASP A 234 19.23 7.29 -16.24
N ILE A 235 18.79 8.16 -15.33
CA ILE A 235 19.67 8.91 -14.43
C ILE A 235 20.44 7.98 -13.49
N ALA A 236 19.77 6.98 -12.90
CA ALA A 236 20.44 6.01 -12.04
C ALA A 236 21.53 5.25 -12.80
N ASN A 237 21.23 4.80 -14.03
CA ASN A 237 22.19 4.14 -14.90
C ASN A 237 23.36 5.06 -15.29
N GLU A 238 23.07 6.30 -15.68
CA GLU A 238 24.08 7.28 -16.07
C GLU A 238 25.05 7.58 -14.90
N VAL A 239 24.52 7.82 -13.70
CA VAL A 239 25.34 8.09 -12.51
C VAL A 239 26.21 6.89 -12.16
N ARG A 240 25.68 5.66 -12.26
CA ARG A 240 26.48 4.44 -12.06
C ARG A 240 27.57 4.31 -13.13
N MET A 241 27.25 4.55 -14.39
CA MET A 241 28.23 4.51 -15.49
C MET A 241 29.37 5.52 -15.29
N ASN A 242 29.05 6.74 -14.89
CA ASN A 242 30.01 7.81 -14.64
C ASN A 242 30.88 7.58 -13.38
N ASN A 243 30.58 6.56 -12.57
CA ASN A 243 31.30 6.28 -11.32
C ASN A 243 31.71 4.81 -11.17
N LYS A 244 31.80 4.03 -12.28
CA LYS A 244 32.13 2.59 -12.26
C LYS A 244 33.41 2.25 -11.51
N ASP A 245 34.41 3.13 -11.52
CA ASP A 245 35.71 2.89 -10.88
C ASP A 245 35.71 3.15 -9.37
N LYS A 246 34.56 3.54 -8.78
CA LYS A 246 34.45 3.87 -7.36
C LYS A 246 33.88 2.70 -6.56
N PRO A 247 34.18 2.62 -5.25
CA PRO A 247 33.52 1.68 -4.36
C PRO A 247 31.99 1.81 -4.38
N GLU A 248 31.28 0.68 -4.30
CA GLU A 248 29.80 0.59 -4.40
C GLU A 248 29.08 1.53 -3.42
N HIS A 249 29.59 1.71 -2.20
CA HIS A 249 28.98 2.63 -1.23
C HIS A 249 28.98 4.10 -1.71
N ILE A 250 29.98 4.52 -2.48
CA ILE A 250 30.05 5.86 -3.08
C ILE A 250 29.10 5.98 -4.26
N ILE A 251 29.01 4.92 -5.08
CA ILE A 251 28.08 4.86 -6.21
C ILE A 251 26.64 4.98 -5.70
N ARG A 252 26.25 4.18 -4.72
CA ARG A 252 24.90 4.21 -4.11
C ARG A 252 24.54 5.58 -3.57
N ARG A 253 25.46 6.21 -2.81
CA ARG A 253 25.26 7.56 -2.30
C ARG A 253 25.01 8.55 -3.45
N LYS A 254 25.82 8.51 -4.51
CA LYS A 254 25.68 9.41 -5.65
C LYS A 254 24.38 9.21 -6.43
N VAL A 255 23.94 7.96 -6.60
CA VAL A 255 22.64 7.66 -7.22
C VAL A 255 21.51 8.24 -6.37
N ARG A 256 21.53 8.00 -5.05
CA ARG A 256 20.56 8.57 -4.11
C ARG A 256 20.52 10.10 -4.18
N ASP A 257 21.68 10.75 -4.13
CA ASP A 257 21.78 12.22 -4.23
C ASP A 257 21.19 12.74 -5.55
N ALA A 258 21.40 12.04 -6.66
CA ALA A 258 20.85 12.40 -7.96
C ALA A 258 19.34 12.19 -8.04
N CYS A 259 18.83 11.07 -7.53
CA CYS A 259 17.40 10.82 -7.40
C CYS A 259 16.73 11.91 -6.53
N ASP A 260 17.30 12.24 -5.37
CA ASP A 260 16.79 13.27 -4.46
C ASP A 260 16.82 14.68 -5.08
N HIS A 261 17.85 14.99 -5.87
CA HIS A 261 17.93 16.25 -6.60
C HIS A 261 16.82 16.35 -7.65
N MET A 262 16.60 15.27 -8.42
CA MET A 262 15.53 15.19 -9.40
C MET A 262 14.16 15.32 -8.73
N LYS A 263 13.91 14.61 -7.62
CA LYS A 263 12.66 14.71 -6.85
C LYS A 263 12.37 16.13 -6.40
N ARG A 264 13.36 16.85 -5.88
CA ARG A 264 13.20 18.27 -5.49
C ARG A 264 12.85 19.15 -6.68
N ARG A 265 13.41 18.86 -7.86
CA ARG A 265 13.12 19.58 -9.09
C ARG A 265 11.68 19.34 -9.56
N TYR A 266 11.24 18.07 -9.66
CA TYR A 266 9.85 17.75 -10.03
C TYR A 266 8.83 18.18 -8.97
N GLY A 267 9.16 18.06 -7.68
CA GLY A 267 8.30 18.54 -6.59
C GLY A 267 8.05 20.04 -6.66
N LYS A 268 9.06 20.84 -7.01
CA LYS A 268 8.89 22.27 -7.27
C LYS A 268 7.99 22.55 -8.48
N TYR A 269 8.17 21.82 -9.59
CA TYR A 269 7.32 21.97 -10.78
C TYR A 269 5.88 21.50 -10.56
N ALA A 270 5.65 20.44 -9.79
CA ALA A 270 4.32 19.97 -9.43
C ALA A 270 3.61 20.92 -8.44
N SER A 271 4.36 21.57 -7.56
CA SER A 271 3.83 22.61 -6.66
C SER A 271 3.42 23.85 -7.44
N SER A 272 4.27 24.34 -8.35
CA SER A 272 3.94 25.49 -9.22
C SER A 272 2.83 25.17 -10.24
N GLY A 273 2.69 23.91 -10.67
CA GLY A 273 1.58 23.47 -11.52
C GLY A 273 0.23 23.48 -10.80
N ASN A 274 0.19 23.11 -9.51
CA ASN A 274 -1.01 23.22 -8.68
C ASN A 274 -1.40 24.67 -8.39
N ASP A 275 -0.43 25.58 -8.24
CA ASP A 275 -0.70 27.00 -8.05
C ASP A 275 -1.33 27.63 -9.31
N ILE A 276 -0.84 27.26 -10.51
CA ILE A 276 -1.42 27.72 -11.79
C ILE A 276 -2.81 27.10 -12.04
N MET A 277 -3.05 25.87 -11.59
CA MET A 277 -4.34 25.20 -11.76
C MET A 277 -5.41 25.71 -10.79
N ASN A 278 -5.01 26.20 -9.62
CA ASN A 278 -5.90 26.92 -8.70
C ASN A 278 -6.22 28.35 -9.20
N GLU A 279 -5.28 29.03 -9.87
CA GLU A 279 -5.56 30.33 -10.51
C GLU A 279 -6.53 30.24 -11.70
N ILE A 280 -6.53 29.12 -12.43
CA ILE A 280 -7.44 28.91 -13.58
C ILE A 280 -8.85 28.49 -13.14
N LEU A 281 -9.00 27.91 -11.94
CA LEU A 281 -10.30 27.51 -11.38
C LEU A 281 -11.01 28.63 -10.60
N ASP A 282 -10.37 29.78 -10.39
CA ASP A 282 -10.94 30.96 -9.71
C ASP A 282 -11.33 32.10 -10.67
N VAL A 283 -11.57 31.80 -11.95
CA VAL A 283 -12.18 32.76 -12.89
C VAL A 283 -13.68 32.48 -13.02
N LYS A 284 -14.44 33.11 -12.12
CA LYS A 284 -15.88 33.46 -12.12
C LYS A 284 -16.91 32.39 -12.50
#